data_AF-A0A2U1JP43-F1
#
_entry.id   AF-A0A2U1JP43-F1
#
_cell.length_a   1.000
_cell.length_b   1.000
_cell.length_c   1.000
_cell.angle_alpha   90.00
_cell.angle_beta   90.00
_cell.angle_gamma   90.00
#
_symmetry.space_group_name_H-M   'P 1'
#
loop_
_entity.id
_entity.type
_entity.pdbx_description
1 polymer ?
#
loop_
_entity_poly.entity_id
_entity_poly.type
_entity_poly.pdbx_seq_one_letter_code
_entity_poly.pdbx_strand_id
1 'polypeptide(L)' 'MAALTIFLGAPLSPGHIIIVLAIILLLFGGKKIPELMKGLGSGVKEFKNASKDDQPADKKDETKE' A
#
# COMPACT_ATOMS: atom_id res chain seq x y z
N MET A 1 22.06 -4.52 -24.84
CA MET A 1 21.27 -3.27 -24.82
C MET A 1 20.09 -3.29 -23.85
N ALA A 2 19.18 -4.29 -23.88
CA ALA A 2 17.98 -4.31 -23.04
C ALA A 2 18.26 -4.14 -21.52
N ALA A 3 19.26 -4.84 -20.98
CA ALA A 3 19.63 -4.71 -19.56
C ALA A 3 20.08 -3.28 -19.17
N LEU A 4 20.73 -2.55 -20.08
CA LEU A 4 21.22 -1.19 -19.84
C LEU A 4 20.07 -0.15 -19.86
N THR A 5 19.08 -0.34 -20.74
CA THR A 5 17.87 0.51 -20.79
C THR A 5 16.95 0.30 -19.59
N ILE A 6 16.89 -0.93 -19.10
CA ILE A 6 16.16 -1.31 -17.88
C ILE A 6 16.79 -0.63 -16.64
N PHE A 7 18.12 -0.58 -16.59
CA PHE A 7 18.84 -0.07 -15.44
C PHE A 7 18.94 1.47 -15.40
N LEU A 8 18.90 2.15 -16.55
CA LEU A 8 19.28 3.57 -16.64
C LEU A 8 18.15 4.54 -17.05
N GLY A 9 17.05 4.07 -17.66
CA GLY A 9 16.18 4.99 -18.43
C GLY A 9 14.67 4.93 -18.22
N ALA A 10 14.10 3.87 -17.63
CA ALA A 10 12.64 3.74 -17.56
C ALA A 10 12.15 2.91 -16.36
N PRO A 11 12.34 3.38 -15.11
CA PRO A 11 11.87 2.67 -13.91
C PRO A 11 10.34 2.57 -13.83
N LEU A 12 9.59 3.30 -14.67
CA LEU A 12 8.12 3.36 -14.65
C LEU A 12 7.44 2.50 -15.73
N SER A 13 8.18 1.71 -16.49
CA SER A 13 7.57 0.76 -17.43
C SER A 13 6.74 -0.28 -16.67
N PRO A 14 5.45 -0.51 -17.02
CA PRO A 14 4.58 -1.46 -16.32
C PRO A 14 5.17 -2.88 -16.17
N GLY A 15 6.02 -3.31 -17.11
CA GLY A 15 6.67 -4.63 -17.04
C GLY A 15 7.67 -4.77 -15.89
N HIS A 16 8.37 -3.70 -15.51
CA HIS A 16 9.34 -3.72 -14.40
C HIS A 16 8.64 -3.82 -13.06
N ILE A 17 7.55 -3.06 -12.90
CA ILE A 17 6.74 -3.07 -11.69
C ILE A 17 6.22 -4.49 -11.43
N ILE A 18 5.76 -5.20 -12.47
CA ILE A 18 5.30 -6.60 -12.35
C ILE A 18 6.44 -7.53 -11.92
N ILE A 19 7.64 -7.39 -12.49
CA ILE A 19 8.81 -8.21 -12.12
C ILE A 19 9.22 -7.96 -10.67
N VAL A 20 9.27 -6.71 -10.22
CA VAL A 20 9.59 -6.35 -8.83
C VAL A 20 8.53 -6.90 -7.87
N LEU A 21 7.24 -6.74 -8.20
CA LEU A 21 6.15 -7.34 -7.42
C LEU A 21 6.28 -8.86 -7.35
N ALA A 22 6.61 -9.54 -8.45
CA ALA A 22 6.77 -10.98 -8.48
C ALA A 22 7.91 -11.45 -7.56
N ILE A 23 9.05 -10.75 -7.56
CA ILE A 23 10.18 -11.06 -6.66
C ILE A 23 9.77 -10.85 -5.20
N ILE A 24 9.11 -9.74 -4.88
CA ILE A 24 8.59 -9.47 -3.52
C ILE A 24 7.60 -10.56 -3.09
N LEU A 25 6.68 -10.96 -3.98
CA LEU A 25 5.74 -12.06 -3.70
C LEU A 25 6.44 -13.41 -3.51
N LEU A 26 7.56 -13.67 -4.19
CA LEU A 26 8.33 -14.90 -4.01
C LEU A 26 9.08 -14.93 -2.67
N LEU A 27 9.62 -13.79 -2.24
CA LEU A 27 10.36 -13.67 -0.99
C LEU A 27 9.44 -13.65 0.24
N PHE A 28 8.36 -12.86 0.17
CA PHE A 28 7.42 -12.71 1.28
C PHE A 28 6.25 -13.70 1.22
N GLY A 29 5.95 -14.28 0.05
CA GLY A 29 4.77 -15.10 -0.17
C GLY A 29 3.51 -14.26 -0.41
N GLY A 30 2.61 -14.75 -1.28
CA GLY A 30 1.37 -14.04 -1.63
C GLY A 30 0.40 -13.80 -0.46
N LYS A 31 0.58 -14.49 0.68
CA LYS A 31 -0.25 -14.32 1.88
C LYS A 31 0.25 -13.24 2.85
N LYS A 32 1.54 -12.90 2.84
CA LYS A 32 2.11 -11.93 3.79
C LYS A 32 1.77 -10.48 3.44
N ILE A 33 1.71 -10.14 2.16
CA ILE A 33 1.36 -8.77 1.73
C ILE A 33 -0.06 -8.38 2.20
N PRO A 34 -1.12 -9.19 2.00
CA PRO A 34 -2.46 -8.88 2.53
C PRO A 34 -2.54 -8.88 4.05
N GLU A 35 -1.80 -9.75 4.73
CA GLU A 35 -1.76 -9.83 6.20
C GLU A 35 -1.16 -8.55 6.80
N LEU A 36 -0.04 -8.07 6.22
CA LEU A 36 0.60 -6.81 6.60
C LEU A 36 -0.30 -5.61 6.30
N MET A 37 -0.95 -5.57 5.12
CA MET A 37 -1.90 -4.51 4.78
C MET A 37 -3.10 -4.46 5.73
N LYS A 38 -3.64 -5.62 6.14
CA LYS A 38 -4.71 -5.67 7.14
C LYS A 38 -4.25 -5.15 8.50
N GLY A 39 -3.08 -5.57 8.97
CA GLY A 39 -2.53 -5.08 10.24
C GLY A 39 -2.27 -3.57 10.23
N LEU A 40 -1.63 -3.07 9.17
CA LEU A 40 -1.35 -1.64 8.99
C LEU A 40 -2.66 -0.83 8.86
N GLY A 41 -3.63 -1.34 8.11
CA GLY A 41 -4.93 -0.69 7.90
C GLY A 41 -5.74 -0.57 9.18
N SER A 42 -5.78 -1.62 10.01
CA SER A 42 -6.42 -1.58 11.32
C SER A 42 -5.74 -0.57 12.26
N GLY A 43 -4.40 -0.57 12.32
CA GLY A 43 -3.65 0.39 13.15
C GLY A 43 -3.85 1.84 12.71
N VAL A 44 -3.85 2.12 11.40
CA VAL A 44 -4.16 3.46 10.87
C VAL A 44 -5.60 3.88 11.17
N LYS A 45 -6.56 2.94 11.11
CA LYS A 45 -7.97 3.20 11.44
C LYS A 45 -8.14 3.54 12.93
N GLU A 46 -7.53 2.77 13.81
CA GLU A 46 -7.55 3.00 15.26
C GLU A 46 -6.87 4.32 15.62
N PHE A 47 -5.71 4.62 15.00
CA PHE A 47 -5.03 5.89 15.16
C PHE A 47 -5.91 7.07 14.74
N LYS A 48 -6.56 6.98 13.56
CA LYS A 48 -7.48 8.01 13.08
C LYS A 48 -8.69 8.20 14.01
N ASN A 49 -9.20 7.13 14.60
CA ASN A 49 -10.34 7.21 15.52
C ASN A 49 -9.94 7.86 16.84
N ALA A 50 -8.80 7.47 17.42
CA ALA A 50 -8.28 8.08 18.64
C ALA A 50 -7.96 9.58 18.46
N SER A 51 -7.34 9.94 17.32
CA SER A 51 -7.06 11.36 17.00
C SER A 51 -8.31 12.20 16.70
N LYS A 52 -9.47 11.57 16.45
CA LYS A 52 -10.75 12.27 16.26
C LYS A 52 -11.49 12.50 17.57
N ASP A 53 -11.34 11.60 18.56
CA ASP A 53 -11.98 11.73 19.87
C ASP A 53 -11.40 12.90 20.70
N ASP A 54 -10.14 13.29 20.47
CA ASP A 54 -9.49 14.44 21.09
C ASP A 54 -9.86 15.81 20.45
N GLN A 55 -10.65 15.84 19.37
CA GLN A 55 -11.15 17.09 18.79
C GLN A 55 -12.64 17.26 19.07
N PRO A 56 -13.06 18.30 19.84
CA PRO A 56 -14.47 18.54 20.10
C PRO A 56 -15.16 18.95 18.80
N ALA A 57 -15.92 18.01 18.25
CA ALA A 57 -16.98 18.17 17.27
C ALA A 57 -16.71 19.11 16.07
N ASP A 58 -16.29 18.53 14.94
CA ASP A 58 -16.83 18.97 13.65
C ASP A 58 -17.07 17.80 12.68
N LYS A 59 -18.06 17.98 11.82
CA LYS A 59 -18.97 16.97 11.28
C LYS A 59 -18.46 16.21 10.03
N LYS A 60 -19.28 15.23 9.62
CA LYS A 60 -19.52 14.66 8.26
C LYS A 60 -18.69 13.46 7.78
N ASP A 61 -19.38 12.33 7.61
CA ASP A 61 -19.82 11.73 6.31
C ASP A 61 -20.38 10.33 6.64
N GLU A 62 -21.69 10.07 6.64
CA GLU A 62 -22.53 9.81 5.45
C GLU A 62 -21.81 9.01 4.35
N THR A 63 -21.92 7.68 4.43
CA THR A 63 -22.21 6.83 3.26
C THR A 63 -22.92 5.57 3.77
N LYS A 64 -24.24 5.71 3.94
CA LYS A 64 -25.19 4.70 3.45
C LYS A 64 -25.43 5.09 1.99
N GLU A 65 -25.02 4.24 1.05
CA GLU A 65 -25.72 3.78 -0.17
C GLU A 65 -24.85 2.71 -0.83
#